data_AF-A0A8S9XTC1-F1
#
_entry.id   AF-A0A8S9XTC1-F1
#
_cell.length_a   1.000
_cell.length_b   1.000
_cell.length_c   1.000
_cell.angle_alpha   90.00
_cell.angle_beta   90.00
_cell.angle_gamma   90.00
#
_symmetry.space_group_name_H-M   'P 1'
#
loop_
_entity.id
_entity.type
_entity.pdbx_description
1 polymer ?
#
loop_
_entity_poly.entity_id
_entity_poly.type
_entity_poly.pdbx_seq_one_letter_code
_entity_poly.pdbx_strand_id
1 'polypeptide(L)'
;MAEFGFPVADTDLRHIMADYLQQLSREVPKFNNNTPGKDWLEGFKKRNPEICARFAACGIVPPDVQALLKRIPGALDRPQDMAVTTEDLFLKHLESKRAEWTEKKKGGKRKKMNVPPGKSVSSEDVISAGPSSNLAPSSSSGKGRKKRAVVLETNNDDEEEEEQDFIEDESEDDADLILEQLEQEEREDEAFEELLAGKNSIKLAPVEKEIGKFCVVKYMSRMYPGKILKFDEESAEVSSMQRSLKSWKWPVLPDILDYPWKNVLGKIEPPKLISKRGFFRVHELDD
;
A
#
# COMPACT_ATOMS: atom_id res chain seq x y z
N MET A 1 20.49 -2.99 -11.07
CA MET A 1 20.38 -2.63 -9.64
C MET A 1 21.14 -1.35 -9.26
N ALA A 2 22.30 -1.02 -9.86
CA ALA A 2 23.01 0.24 -9.55
C ALA A 2 22.34 1.53 -10.06
N GLU A 3 21.28 1.42 -10.86
CA GLU A 3 20.60 2.56 -11.51
C GLU A 3 19.56 3.22 -10.60
N PHE A 4 19.14 2.55 -9.52
CA PHE A 4 18.04 3.00 -8.63
C PHE A 4 18.50 3.64 -7.31
N GLY A 5 19.74 4.11 -7.21
CA GLY A 5 20.10 5.13 -6.20
C GLY A 5 20.11 4.69 -4.73
N PHE A 6 20.03 3.40 -4.41
CA PHE A 6 20.10 2.97 -3.02
C PHE A 6 21.54 3.06 -2.48
N PRO A 7 21.74 3.68 -1.30
CA PRO A 7 23.05 3.77 -0.64
C PRO A 7 23.61 2.36 -0.38
N VAL A 8 24.71 1.99 -1.05
CA VAL A 8 25.41 0.72 -0.82
C VAL A 8 26.24 0.89 0.44
N ALA A 9 25.87 0.21 1.51
CA ALA A 9 26.59 0.22 2.76
C ALA A 9 27.91 -0.56 2.64
N ASP A 10 28.81 -0.30 3.59
CA ASP A 10 30.08 -1.01 3.71
C ASP A 10 29.89 -2.52 3.92
N THR A 11 28.79 -2.90 4.56
CA THR A 11 28.32 -4.28 4.68
C THR A 11 28.01 -4.88 3.33
N ASP A 12 27.24 -4.18 2.51
CA ASP A 12 26.73 -4.66 1.23
C ASP A 12 27.88 -4.90 0.26
N LEU A 13 28.87 -4.00 0.23
CA LEU A 13 30.05 -4.19 -0.61
C LEU A 13 30.84 -5.46 -0.24
N ARG A 14 30.86 -5.83 1.04
CA ARG A 14 31.51 -7.07 1.50
C ARG A 14 30.71 -8.31 1.10
N HIS A 15 29.39 -8.27 1.22
CA HIS A 15 28.51 -9.37 0.81
C HIS A 15 28.54 -9.58 -0.71
N ILE A 16 28.43 -8.50 -1.49
CA ILE A 16 28.54 -8.56 -2.96
C ILE A 16 29.87 -9.20 -3.38
N MET A 17 30.97 -8.86 -2.70
CA MET A 17 32.28 -9.44 -3.00
C MET A 17 32.37 -10.92 -2.57
N ALA A 18 31.76 -11.29 -1.44
CA ALA A 18 31.70 -12.68 -0.99
C ALA A 18 30.91 -13.55 -1.98
N ASP A 19 29.73 -13.09 -2.40
CA ASP A 19 28.89 -13.74 -3.42
C ASP A 19 29.64 -13.90 -4.74
N TYR A 20 30.37 -12.87 -5.16
CA TYR A 20 31.18 -12.91 -6.37
C TYR A 20 32.29 -13.98 -6.28
N LEU A 21 32.97 -14.09 -5.14
CA LEU A 21 33.99 -15.13 -4.94
C LEU A 21 33.37 -16.54 -4.88
N GLN A 22 32.17 -16.67 -4.32
CA GLN A 22 31.41 -17.91 -4.30
C GLN A 22 30.99 -18.35 -5.71
N GLN A 23 30.48 -17.44 -6.54
CA GLN A 23 30.14 -17.71 -7.94
C GLN A 23 31.35 -18.19 -8.75
N LEU A 24 32.54 -17.67 -8.44
CA LEU A 24 33.80 -18.10 -9.06
C LEU A 24 34.41 -19.36 -8.43
N SER A 25 33.80 -19.91 -7.38
CA SER A 25 34.32 -21.05 -6.61
C SER A 25 35.78 -20.83 -6.17
N ARG A 26 36.12 -19.60 -5.79
CA ARG A 26 37.48 -19.22 -5.37
C ARG A 26 37.51 -18.91 -3.88
N GLU A 27 38.42 -19.57 -3.18
CA GLU A 27 38.68 -19.33 -1.76
C GLU A 27 39.92 -18.45 -1.58
N VAL A 28 39.79 -17.42 -0.73
CA VAL A 28 40.90 -16.55 -0.34
C VAL A 28 41.22 -16.78 1.13
N PRO A 29 42.37 -17.40 1.49
CA PRO A 29 42.68 -17.78 2.88
C PRO A 29 42.78 -16.60 3.86
N LYS A 30 42.92 -15.37 3.34
CA LYS A 30 42.98 -14.15 4.15
C LYS A 30 41.60 -13.67 4.60
N PHE A 31 40.53 -14.18 4.01
CA PHE A 31 39.15 -13.78 4.31
C PHE A 31 38.53 -14.81 5.24
N ASN A 32 37.86 -14.33 6.29
CA ASN A 32 37.12 -15.22 7.17
C ASN A 32 35.79 -15.56 6.49
N ASN A 33 35.52 -16.86 6.29
CA ASN A 33 34.35 -17.34 5.54
C ASN A 33 34.18 -16.65 4.17
N ASN A 34 35.30 -16.46 3.46
CA ASN A 34 35.36 -15.79 2.15
C ASN A 34 34.79 -14.34 2.13
N THR A 35 34.54 -13.75 3.30
CA THR A 35 34.04 -12.37 3.43
C THR A 35 35.21 -11.42 3.68
N PRO A 36 35.39 -10.37 2.85
CA PRO A 36 36.48 -9.42 3.03
C PRO A 36 36.38 -8.63 4.35
N GLY A 37 37.50 -8.43 5.03
CA GLY A 37 37.58 -7.60 6.24
C GLY A 37 37.54 -6.09 5.96
N LYS A 38 37.48 -5.28 7.04
CA LYS A 38 37.50 -3.81 6.95
C LYS A 38 38.76 -3.27 6.24
N ASP A 39 39.92 -3.85 6.52
CA ASP A 39 41.19 -3.43 5.89
C ASP A 39 41.17 -3.58 4.37
N TRP A 40 40.52 -4.65 3.89
CA TRP A 40 40.34 -4.85 2.45
C TRP A 40 39.44 -3.77 1.85
N LEU A 41 38.35 -3.44 2.56
CA LEU A 41 37.38 -2.43 2.13
C LEU A 41 38.03 -1.04 2.04
N GLU A 42 38.82 -0.65 3.04
CA GLU A 42 39.57 0.62 3.02
C GLU A 42 40.57 0.65 1.87
N GLY A 43 41.32 -0.45 1.68
CA GLY A 43 42.23 -0.59 0.54
C GLY A 43 41.50 -0.54 -0.81
N PHE A 44 40.30 -1.12 -0.90
CA PHE A 44 39.48 -1.13 -2.10
C PHE A 44 38.97 0.28 -2.44
N LYS A 45 38.43 1.01 -1.46
CA LYS A 45 37.99 2.42 -1.61
C LYS A 45 39.16 3.32 -2.02
N LYS A 46 40.33 3.13 -1.41
CA LYS A 46 41.55 3.89 -1.73
C LYS A 46 42.05 3.64 -3.16
N ARG A 47 41.95 2.41 -3.66
CA ARG A 47 42.38 2.06 -5.03
C ARG A 47 41.36 2.45 -6.10
N ASN A 48 40.08 2.56 -5.73
CA ASN A 48 38.99 2.83 -6.66
C ASN A 48 38.21 4.10 -6.27
N PRO A 49 38.83 5.29 -6.32
CA PRO A 49 38.17 6.54 -5.96
C PRO A 49 37.01 6.87 -6.91
N GLU A 50 37.05 6.44 -8.17
CA GLU A 50 35.99 6.67 -9.15
C GLU A 50 34.66 6.01 -8.76
N ILE A 51 34.71 4.81 -8.19
CA ILE A 51 33.52 4.11 -7.69
C ILE A 51 32.91 4.90 -6.53
N CYS A 52 33.75 5.41 -5.63
CA CYS A 52 33.30 6.26 -4.53
C CYS A 52 32.72 7.59 -5.04
N ALA A 53 33.32 8.19 -6.07
CA ALA A 53 32.82 9.42 -6.69
C ALA A 53 31.46 9.19 -7.38
N ARG A 54 31.25 8.03 -8.01
CA ARG A 54 29.97 7.67 -8.61
C ARG A 54 28.89 7.45 -7.54
N PHE A 55 29.22 6.78 -6.44
CA PHE A 55 28.31 6.67 -5.31
C PHE A 55 27.95 8.05 -4.72
N ALA A 56 28.92 8.96 -4.60
CA ALA A 56 28.65 10.32 -4.17
C ALA A 56 27.74 11.09 -5.16
N ALA A 57 27.96 10.92 -6.46
CA ALA A 57 27.15 11.55 -7.50
C ALA A 57 25.71 11.02 -7.55
N CYS A 58 25.51 9.73 -7.27
CA CYS A 58 24.20 9.10 -7.18
C CYS A 58 23.46 9.35 -5.86
N GLY A 59 24.03 10.12 -4.92
CA GLY A 59 23.42 10.37 -3.60
C GLY A 59 23.48 9.17 -2.64
N ILE A 60 24.34 8.20 -2.93
CA ILE A 60 24.47 6.90 -2.25
C ILE A 60 25.45 6.98 -1.06
N VAL A 61 26.31 8.01 -1.00
CA VAL A 61 27.15 8.26 0.18
C VAL A 61 26.32 9.04 1.20
N PRO A 62 26.35 8.69 2.51
CA PRO A 62 25.69 9.47 3.54
C PRO A 62 26.10 10.92 3.33
N PRO A 63 25.16 11.79 2.91
CA PRO A 63 25.56 13.12 2.55
C PRO A 63 26.11 13.75 3.82
N ASP A 64 27.33 14.30 3.74
CA ASP A 64 27.91 15.02 4.85
C ASP A 64 26.87 16.04 5.29
N VAL A 65 26.26 15.78 6.45
CA VAL A 65 25.11 16.54 6.95
C VAL A 65 25.49 18.00 7.05
N GLN A 66 26.77 18.26 7.37
CA GLN A 66 27.32 19.61 7.43
C GLN A 66 27.42 20.28 6.06
N ALA A 67 27.78 19.53 5.01
CA ALA A 67 27.81 20.05 3.64
C ALA A 67 26.39 20.32 3.09
N LEU A 68 25.41 19.50 3.46
CA LEU A 68 23.99 19.74 3.16
C LEU A 68 23.45 20.96 3.92
N LEU A 69 23.71 21.04 5.22
CA LEU A 69 23.28 22.17 6.05
C LEU A 69 23.84 23.51 5.53
N LYS A 70 25.08 23.53 5.02
CA LYS A 70 25.67 24.72 4.37
C LYS A 70 24.99 25.14 3.07
N ARG A 71 24.29 24.21 2.38
CA ARG A 71 23.57 24.50 1.12
C ARG A 71 22.15 25.00 1.35
N ILE A 72 21.60 24.86 2.55
CA ILE A 72 20.27 25.37 2.89
C ILE A 72 20.40 26.87 3.16
N PRO A 73 19.87 27.76 2.29
CA PRO A 73 19.92 29.19 2.53
C PRO A 73 19.21 29.54 3.84
N GLY A 74 19.90 30.25 4.74
CA GLY A 74 19.37 30.66 6.05
C GLY A 74 19.66 29.71 7.23
N ALA A 75 20.40 28.61 7.02
CA ALA A 75 20.81 27.72 8.11
C ALA A 75 21.89 28.32 9.03
N LEU A 76 22.75 29.21 8.51
CA LEU A 76 23.83 29.84 9.26
C LEU A 76 23.42 31.13 10.00
N ASP A 77 22.35 31.78 9.56
CA ASP A 77 21.89 33.07 10.12
C ASP A 77 20.80 32.90 11.19
N ARG A 78 20.41 31.66 11.53
CA ARG A 78 19.37 31.42 12.52
C ARG A 78 20.00 31.51 13.92
N PRO A 79 19.66 32.51 14.74
CA PRO A 79 20.21 32.66 16.08
C PRO A 79 19.84 31.42 16.92
N GLN A 80 20.83 30.85 17.62
CA GLN A 80 20.68 29.66 18.47
C GLN A 80 19.62 29.81 19.57
N ASP A 81 19.17 31.03 19.86
CA ASP A 81 18.27 31.34 20.97
C ASP A 81 16.76 31.26 20.64
N MET A 82 16.38 30.98 19.39
CA MET A 82 14.98 30.72 19.04
C MET A 82 14.78 29.23 18.81
N ALA A 83 14.68 28.49 19.92
CA ALA A 83 14.30 27.08 19.98
C ALA A 83 12.84 26.87 19.58
N VAL A 84 12.46 27.31 18.39
CA VAL A 84 11.34 26.71 17.67
C VAL A 84 11.95 25.50 16.98
N THR A 85 11.81 24.34 17.60
CA THR A 85 12.28 23.09 17.00
C THR A 85 11.60 22.92 15.65
N THR A 86 12.29 22.29 14.70
CA THR A 86 11.68 21.92 13.41
C THR A 86 10.40 21.11 13.59
N GLU A 87 10.33 20.37 14.70
CA GLU A 87 9.15 19.67 15.20
C GLU A 87 7.97 20.62 15.42
N ASP A 88 8.14 21.75 16.10
CA ASP A 88 7.07 22.73 16.33
C ASP A 88 6.52 23.32 15.03
N LEU A 89 7.40 23.61 14.05
CA LEU A 89 6.96 24.10 12.74
C LEU A 89 6.16 23.04 11.97
N PHE A 90 6.53 21.78 12.10
CA PHE A 90 5.84 20.67 11.47
C PHE A 90 4.48 20.38 12.13
N LEU A 91 4.44 20.36 13.46
CA LEU A 91 3.21 20.22 14.24
C LEU A 91 2.22 21.33 13.90
N LYS A 92 2.70 22.59 13.88
CA LYS A 92 1.88 23.73 13.48
C LYS A 92 1.35 23.63 12.05
N HIS A 93 2.14 23.07 11.12
CA HIS A 93 1.68 22.82 9.75
C HIS A 93 0.57 21.76 9.70
N LEU A 94 0.71 20.66 10.47
CA LEU A 94 -0.31 19.62 10.57
C LEU A 94 -1.60 20.13 11.22
N GLU A 95 -1.49 20.94 12.26
CA GLU A 95 -2.64 21.59 12.92
C GLU A 95 -3.41 22.48 11.94
N SER A 96 -2.72 23.32 11.17
CA SER A 96 -3.35 24.12 10.12
C SER A 96 -4.09 23.26 9.09
N LYS A 97 -3.46 22.18 8.60
CA LYS A 97 -4.11 21.27 7.64
C LYS A 97 -5.29 20.53 8.23
N ARG A 98 -5.22 20.12 9.50
CA ARG A 98 -6.35 19.53 10.21
C ARG A 98 -7.50 20.52 10.29
N ALA A 99 -7.23 21.77 10.70
CA ALA A 99 -8.25 22.82 10.78
C ALA A 99 -8.94 23.05 9.43
N GLU A 100 -8.20 23.14 8.33
CA GLU A 100 -8.76 23.26 6.97
C GLU A 100 -9.68 22.07 6.60
N TRP A 101 -9.35 20.86 7.08
CA TRP A 101 -10.11 19.65 6.80
C TRP A 101 -11.31 19.45 7.74
N THR A 102 -11.21 19.86 9.01
CA THR A 102 -12.25 19.71 10.02
C THR A 102 -13.22 20.88 10.06
N GLU A 103 -12.83 22.07 9.59
CA GLU A 103 -13.75 23.17 9.24
C GLU A 103 -14.58 22.86 7.98
N LYS A 104 -14.94 21.59 7.76
CA LYS A 104 -16.11 21.25 6.94
C LYS A 104 -17.28 22.05 7.49
N LYS A 105 -17.64 23.10 6.74
CA LYS A 105 -18.82 23.96 6.91
C LYS A 105 -19.88 23.14 7.61
N LYS A 106 -20.25 23.51 8.85
CA LYS A 106 -21.32 22.86 9.63
C LYS A 106 -22.47 22.55 8.69
N GLY A 107 -22.50 21.32 8.18
CA GLY A 107 -23.42 20.93 7.13
C GLY A 107 -24.78 21.05 7.77
N GLY A 108 -25.60 21.99 7.28
CA GLY A 108 -26.88 22.31 7.89
C GLY A 108 -27.60 21.01 8.25
N LYS A 109 -28.04 20.88 9.52
CA LYS A 109 -28.66 19.67 10.08
C LYS A 109 -29.50 18.98 9.00
N ARG A 110 -29.08 17.79 8.57
CA ARG A 110 -29.79 17.03 7.53
C ARG A 110 -31.25 16.91 7.97
N LYS A 111 -32.18 17.50 7.22
CA LYS A 111 -33.60 17.43 7.54
C LYS A 111 -34.01 15.96 7.47
N LYS A 112 -34.48 15.42 8.60
CA LYS A 112 -35.06 14.07 8.64
C LYS A 112 -36.30 14.08 7.72
N MET A 113 -36.27 13.27 6.67
CA MET A 113 -37.43 13.08 5.81
C MET A 113 -38.44 12.22 6.58
N ASN A 114 -39.65 12.73 6.79
CA ASN A 114 -40.70 11.97 7.45
C ASN A 114 -41.34 11.02 6.41
N VAL A 115 -40.92 9.75 6.42
CA VAL A 115 -41.47 8.73 5.53
C VAL A 115 -42.58 7.98 6.29
N PRO A 116 -43.84 8.05 5.84
CA PRO A 116 -44.92 7.33 6.49
C PRO A 116 -44.75 5.81 6.29
N PRO A 117 -45.13 4.99 7.29
CA PRO A 117 -45.00 3.55 7.21
C PRO A 117 -45.79 3.00 6.01
N GLY A 118 -45.16 2.09 5.25
CA GLY A 118 -45.77 1.44 4.08
C GLY A 118 -45.53 2.14 2.73
N LYS A 119 -44.79 3.25 2.68
CA LYS A 119 -44.29 3.81 1.41
C LYS A 119 -42.83 3.42 1.16
N SER A 120 -42.57 2.79 0.02
CA SER A 120 -41.22 2.59 -0.50
C SER A 120 -40.69 3.89 -1.10
N VAL A 121 -39.50 4.32 -0.70
CA VAL A 121 -38.79 5.48 -1.27
C VAL A 121 -37.86 4.95 -2.36
N SER A 122 -38.01 5.42 -3.61
CA SER A 122 -37.07 5.09 -4.69
C SER A 122 -35.99 6.17 -4.82
N SER A 123 -34.90 5.84 -5.53
CA SER A 123 -33.79 6.77 -5.79
C SER A 123 -34.24 8.05 -6.52
N GLU A 124 -35.28 7.96 -7.34
CA GLU A 124 -35.81 9.08 -8.12
C GLU A 124 -36.51 10.12 -7.22
N ASP A 125 -37.10 9.70 -6.10
CA ASP A 125 -37.78 10.60 -5.16
C ASP A 125 -36.79 11.47 -4.36
N VAL A 126 -35.57 10.97 -4.14
CA VAL A 126 -34.53 11.69 -3.38
C VAL A 126 -33.91 12.81 -4.22
N ILE A 127 -33.82 12.63 -5.53
CA ILE A 127 -33.20 13.58 -6.46
C ILE A 127 -34.20 14.66 -6.91
N SER A 128 -35.49 14.33 -6.98
CA SER A 128 -36.55 15.25 -7.43
C SER A 128 -36.92 16.32 -6.39
N ALA A 129 -36.48 16.18 -5.14
CA ALA A 129 -36.69 17.16 -4.07
C ALA A 129 -35.67 18.33 -4.14
N GLY A 130 -35.70 19.09 -5.24
CA GLY A 130 -34.94 20.34 -5.34
C GLY A 130 -35.40 21.39 -4.32
N PRO A 131 -34.57 22.43 -4.05
CA PRO A 131 -34.90 23.52 -3.13
C PRO A 131 -35.95 24.45 -3.76
N SER A 132 -37.20 23.98 -3.85
CA SER A 132 -38.30 24.79 -4.36
C SER A 132 -38.78 25.75 -3.28
N SER A 133 -38.54 27.02 -3.54
CA SER A 133 -39.10 28.15 -2.80
C SER A 133 -40.59 28.34 -3.18
N ASN A 134 -41.35 28.93 -2.25
CA ASN A 134 -42.59 29.67 -2.46
C ASN A 134 -43.93 28.91 -2.65
N LEU A 135 -44.77 28.90 -1.60
CA LEU A 135 -46.04 29.67 -1.47
C LEU A 135 -47.13 28.97 -0.63
N ALA A 136 -47.52 29.66 0.46
CA ALA A 136 -48.86 30.00 0.93
C ALA A 136 -50.00 28.94 1.12
N PRO A 137 -51.02 29.26 1.97
CA PRO A 137 -51.84 28.28 2.68
C PRO A 137 -53.31 28.19 2.23
N SER A 138 -53.97 27.05 2.43
CA SER A 138 -55.44 26.93 2.53
C SER A 138 -55.79 25.67 3.34
N SER A 139 -56.40 25.83 4.53
CA SER A 139 -57.84 25.63 4.87
C SER A 139 -58.35 24.21 4.52
N SER A 140 -58.98 23.41 5.37
CA SER A 140 -59.91 23.70 6.46
C SER A 140 -60.33 22.40 7.18
N SER A 141 -60.79 22.56 8.43
CA SER A 141 -61.67 21.64 9.20
C SER A 141 -61.13 20.25 9.57
N GLY A 142 -61.21 19.77 10.81
CA GLY A 142 -61.86 20.31 12.00
C GLY A 142 -61.77 19.31 13.16
N LYS A 143 -62.25 19.80 14.31
CA LYS A 143 -62.64 19.08 15.53
C LYS A 143 -61.54 18.41 16.36
N GLY A 144 -61.43 18.90 17.61
CA GLY A 144 -60.91 18.09 18.70
C GLY A 144 -60.22 18.85 19.83
N ARG A 145 -60.88 19.84 20.44
CA ARG A 145 -60.40 20.42 21.73
C ARG A 145 -60.48 19.34 22.82
N LYS A 146 -59.33 18.83 23.26
CA LYS A 146 -59.12 18.41 24.65
C LYS A 146 -57.85 19.09 25.18
N LYS A 147 -58.05 20.13 25.99
CA LYS A 147 -57.03 20.70 26.86
C LYS A 147 -56.90 19.79 28.08
N ARG A 148 -55.70 19.29 28.35
CA ARG A 148 -55.20 19.13 29.71
C ARG A 148 -53.71 19.46 29.68
N ALA A 149 -53.39 20.60 30.29
CA ALA A 149 -52.05 21.00 30.60
C ALA A 149 -51.50 20.05 31.68
N VAL A 150 -50.35 19.47 31.42
CA VAL A 150 -49.45 18.97 32.46
C VAL A 150 -48.08 19.54 32.12
N VAL A 151 -47.68 20.44 33.00
CA VAL A 151 -46.33 20.96 33.19
C VAL A 151 -45.38 19.77 33.32
N LEU A 152 -44.34 19.74 32.50
CA LEU A 152 -43.12 19.02 32.86
C LEU A 152 -41.95 19.91 32.48
N GLU A 153 -41.42 20.57 33.50
CA GLU A 153 -40.03 20.99 33.56
C GLU A 153 -39.18 19.73 33.33
N THR A 154 -38.28 19.76 32.36
CA THR A 154 -37.17 18.82 32.29
C THR A 154 -35.90 19.63 32.32
N ASN A 155 -35.20 19.40 33.42
CA ASN A 155 -33.97 20.01 33.85
C ASN A 155 -32.85 19.82 32.82
N ASN A 156 -31.97 20.81 32.78
CA ASN A 156 -30.61 20.68 32.32
C ASN A 156 -29.92 19.56 33.11
N ASP A 157 -29.33 18.60 32.42
CA ASP A 157 -28.17 17.84 32.90
C ASP A 157 -27.32 17.57 31.66
N ASP A 158 -26.47 18.55 31.35
CA ASP A 158 -25.28 18.39 30.51
C ASP A 158 -24.28 17.57 31.34
N GLU A 159 -24.33 16.25 31.20
CA GLU A 159 -23.25 15.36 31.63
C GLU A 159 -22.14 15.43 30.57
N GLU A 160 -21.15 16.29 30.83
CA GLU A 160 -19.84 16.25 30.18
C GLU A 160 -19.17 14.94 30.58
N GLU A 161 -19.32 13.89 29.75
CA GLU A 161 -18.46 12.71 29.82
C GLU A 161 -17.04 13.14 29.42
N GLU A 162 -16.20 13.36 30.42
CA GLU A 162 -14.75 13.43 30.27
C GLU A 162 -14.26 12.10 29.68
N GLU A 163 -14.11 12.04 28.35
CA GLU A 163 -13.30 11.02 27.68
C GLU A 163 -11.85 11.18 28.19
N GLN A 164 -11.52 10.37 29.19
CA GLN A 164 -10.16 10.18 29.64
C GLN A 164 -9.41 9.45 28.52
N ASP A 165 -8.68 10.22 27.70
CA ASP A 165 -7.73 9.70 26.72
C ASP A 165 -6.68 8.85 27.46
N PHE A 166 -6.92 7.54 27.46
CA PHE A 166 -5.96 6.54 27.87
C PHE A 166 -4.86 6.51 26.81
N ILE A 167 -3.81 7.29 27.04
CA ILE A 167 -2.56 7.20 26.28
C ILE A 167 -1.98 5.83 26.63
N GLU A 168 -2.20 4.85 25.75
CA GLU A 168 -1.40 3.62 25.71
C GLU A 168 0.04 4.06 25.45
N ASP A 169 0.83 3.98 26.51
CA ASP A 169 2.28 4.06 26.50
C ASP A 169 2.78 2.94 25.57
N GLU A 170 3.09 3.29 24.31
CA GLU A 170 3.73 2.41 23.34
C GLU A 170 5.12 2.06 23.90
N SER A 171 5.16 0.98 24.69
CA SER A 171 6.40 0.39 25.16
C SER A 171 7.23 -0.05 23.96
N GLU A 172 8.51 0.31 23.97
CA GLU A 172 9.51 0.04 22.93
C GLU A 172 9.73 -1.46 22.60
N ASP A 173 9.01 -2.36 23.27
CA ASP A 173 9.09 -3.82 23.13
C ASP A 173 8.28 -4.39 21.93
N ASP A 174 7.39 -3.60 21.31
CA ASP A 174 6.55 -4.09 20.19
C ASP A 174 7.25 -4.06 18.82
N ALA A 175 8.35 -3.31 18.67
CA ALA A 175 9.09 -3.22 17.41
C ALA A 175 9.82 -4.52 17.06
N ASP A 176 10.38 -5.20 18.06
CA ASP A 176 11.08 -6.48 17.89
C ASP A 176 10.10 -7.59 17.47
N LEU A 177 8.85 -7.51 17.95
CA LEU A 177 7.81 -8.49 17.66
C LEU A 177 7.29 -8.36 16.21
N ILE A 178 7.29 -7.15 15.64
CA ILE A 178 6.97 -6.90 14.24
C ILE A 178 8.10 -7.39 13.32
N LEU A 179 9.36 -7.18 13.73
CA LEU A 179 10.52 -7.63 12.95
C LEU A 179 10.57 -9.16 12.87
N GLU A 180 10.32 -9.85 13.97
CA GLU A 180 10.30 -11.32 14.01
C GLU A 180 9.17 -11.90 13.15
N GLN A 181 7.98 -11.26 13.14
CA GLN A 181 6.88 -11.65 12.25
C GLN A 181 7.22 -11.49 10.76
N LEU A 182 7.91 -10.40 10.38
CA LEU A 182 8.34 -10.16 9.00
C LEU A 182 9.41 -11.16 8.55
N GLU A 183 10.41 -11.42 9.39
CA GLU A 183 11.44 -12.44 9.10
C GLU A 183 10.84 -13.85 8.98
N GLN A 184 9.79 -14.14 9.75
CA GLN A 184 9.08 -15.41 9.68
C GLN A 184 8.28 -15.53 8.38
N GLU A 185 7.62 -14.46 7.94
CA GLU A 185 6.89 -14.41 6.67
C GLU A 185 7.83 -14.53 5.45
N GLU A 186 8.99 -13.84 5.46
CA GLU A 186 10.00 -13.98 4.40
C GLU A 186 10.54 -15.41 4.30
N ARG A 187 10.84 -16.05 5.43
CA ARG A 187 11.34 -17.43 5.48
C ARG A 187 10.29 -18.44 4.97
N GLU A 188 9.01 -18.21 5.24
CA GLU A 188 7.91 -19.02 4.72
C GLU A 188 7.76 -18.86 3.20
N ASP A 189 7.92 -17.64 2.68
CA ASP A 189 7.89 -17.37 1.24
C ASP A 189 9.09 -17.99 0.50
N GLU A 190 10.29 -17.97 1.08
CA GLU A 190 11.49 -18.62 0.51
C GLU A 190 11.37 -20.15 0.47
N ALA A 191 10.91 -20.77 1.56
CA ALA A 191 10.70 -22.21 1.61
C ALA A 191 9.63 -22.68 0.61
N PHE A 192 8.61 -21.85 0.37
CA PHE A 192 7.56 -22.13 -0.61
C PHE A 192 8.06 -22.01 -2.06
N GLU A 193 8.93 -21.05 -2.35
CA GLU A 193 9.63 -20.91 -3.64
C GLU A 193 10.47 -22.16 -3.97
N GLU A 194 11.25 -22.66 -3.01
CA GLU A 194 12.10 -23.83 -3.20
C GLU A 194 11.29 -25.11 -3.49
N LEU A 195 10.13 -25.25 -2.83
CA LEU A 195 9.19 -26.36 -3.06
C LEU A 195 8.54 -26.31 -4.46
N LEU A 196 8.24 -25.12 -4.96
CA LEU A 196 7.68 -24.92 -6.30
C LEU A 196 8.71 -25.19 -7.41
N ALA A 197 9.98 -24.86 -7.16
CA ALA A 197 11.08 -25.11 -8.11
C ALA A 197 11.31 -26.61 -8.38
N GLY A 198 11.02 -27.47 -7.40
CA GLY A 198 11.25 -28.91 -7.49
C GLY A 198 10.13 -29.75 -8.14
N LYS A 199 8.90 -29.22 -8.28
CA LYS A 199 7.73 -30.08 -8.56
C LYS A 199 6.91 -29.77 -9.82
N ASN A 200 6.97 -28.58 -10.40
CA ASN A 200 5.84 -28.16 -11.24
C ASN A 200 6.07 -28.27 -12.75
N SER A 201 6.01 -29.50 -13.27
CA SER A 201 5.59 -29.74 -14.65
C SER A 201 4.07 -29.78 -14.75
N ILE A 202 3.41 -28.64 -14.51
CA ILE A 202 1.96 -28.53 -14.66
C ILE A 202 1.63 -28.77 -16.13
N LYS A 203 0.83 -29.79 -16.41
CA LYS A 203 0.39 -30.14 -17.77
C LYS A 203 -0.79 -29.25 -18.16
N LEU A 204 -0.49 -28.02 -18.56
CA LEU A 204 -1.50 -27.11 -19.10
C LEU A 204 -1.86 -27.47 -20.55
N ALA A 205 -3.10 -27.21 -20.93
CA ALA A 205 -3.52 -27.36 -22.32
C ALA A 205 -2.93 -26.24 -23.21
N PRO A 206 -2.73 -26.49 -24.51
CA PRO A 206 -2.18 -25.49 -25.43
C PRO A 206 -2.93 -24.17 -25.38
N VAL A 207 -2.19 -23.06 -25.48
CA VAL A 207 -2.73 -21.70 -25.42
C VAL A 207 -3.71 -21.45 -26.58
N GLU A 208 -4.92 -21.02 -26.28
CA GLU A 208 -5.88 -20.49 -27.26
C GLU A 208 -5.65 -18.98 -27.43
N LYS A 209 -5.32 -18.54 -28.64
CA LYS A 209 -5.07 -17.12 -28.98
C LYS A 209 -6.38 -16.38 -29.27
N GLU A 210 -7.29 -16.34 -28.30
CA GLU A 210 -8.59 -15.67 -28.43
C GLU A 210 -8.77 -14.61 -27.34
N ILE A 211 -9.30 -13.44 -27.72
CA ILE A 211 -9.59 -12.35 -26.79
C ILE A 211 -10.67 -12.80 -25.80
N GLY A 212 -10.41 -12.55 -24.51
CA GLY A 212 -11.33 -12.86 -23.42
C GLY A 212 -11.18 -14.26 -22.83
N LYS A 213 -10.30 -15.11 -23.38
CA LYS A 213 -9.94 -16.40 -22.77
C LYS A 213 -9.00 -16.22 -21.59
N PHE A 214 -9.03 -17.21 -20.70
CA PHE A 214 -8.16 -17.26 -19.53
C PHE A 214 -6.92 -18.09 -19.83
N CYS A 215 -5.77 -17.59 -19.39
CA CYS A 215 -4.47 -18.21 -19.57
C CYS A 215 -3.65 -18.14 -18.28
N VAL A 216 -2.54 -18.87 -18.24
CA VAL A 216 -1.53 -18.75 -17.18
C VAL A 216 -0.28 -18.12 -17.76
N VAL A 217 0.22 -17.08 -17.12
CA VAL A 217 1.45 -16.38 -17.49
C VAL A 217 2.55 -16.64 -16.45
N LYS A 218 3.78 -16.79 -16.92
CA LYS A 218 4.97 -16.93 -16.08
C LYS A 218 5.68 -15.58 -15.96
N TYR A 219 5.82 -15.08 -14.74
CA TYR A 219 6.54 -13.85 -14.43
C TYR A 219 7.42 -14.05 -13.20
N MET A 220 8.72 -13.74 -13.31
CA MET A 220 9.70 -13.93 -12.23
C MET A 220 9.61 -15.33 -11.58
N SER A 221 9.58 -16.37 -12.40
CA SER A 221 9.43 -17.79 -11.98
C SER A 221 8.10 -18.18 -11.35
N ARG A 222 7.22 -17.24 -11.00
CA ARG A 222 5.87 -17.48 -10.50
C ARG A 222 4.85 -17.55 -11.65
N MET A 223 3.77 -18.28 -11.41
CA MET A 223 2.66 -18.43 -12.36
C MET A 223 1.46 -17.63 -11.88
N TYR A 224 0.83 -16.90 -12.80
CA TYR A 224 -0.32 -16.06 -12.51
C TYR A 224 -1.44 -16.38 -13.50
N PRO A 225 -2.68 -16.63 -13.03
CA PRO A 225 -3.82 -16.72 -13.91
C PRO A 225 -4.18 -15.32 -14.40
N GLY A 226 -4.53 -15.22 -15.68
CA GLY A 226 -4.86 -13.97 -16.31
C GLY A 226 -5.90 -14.13 -17.42
N LYS A 227 -6.33 -13.00 -17.98
CA LYS A 227 -7.29 -12.92 -19.08
C LYS A 227 -6.68 -12.13 -20.23
N ILE A 228 -6.70 -12.71 -21.43
CA ILE A 228 -6.18 -12.08 -22.64
C ILE A 228 -7.11 -10.94 -23.04
N LEU A 229 -6.59 -9.72 -23.10
CA LEU A 229 -7.33 -8.54 -23.54
C LEU A 229 -7.09 -8.24 -25.01
N LYS A 230 -5.82 -8.23 -25.42
CA LYS A 230 -5.39 -8.07 -26.81
C LYS A 230 -4.22 -9.00 -27.09
N PHE A 231 -3.95 -9.27 -28.35
CA PHE A 231 -2.76 -10.03 -28.72
C PHE A 231 -2.23 -9.60 -30.08
N ASP A 232 -0.93 -9.77 -30.22
CA ASP A 232 -0.16 -9.61 -31.44
C ASP A 232 0.44 -10.98 -31.83
N GLU A 233 1.19 -11.00 -32.93
CA GLU A 233 1.85 -12.22 -33.41
C GLU A 233 2.90 -12.75 -32.40
N GLU A 234 3.59 -11.85 -31.69
CA GLU A 234 4.71 -12.15 -30.79
C GLU A 234 4.38 -12.10 -29.29
N SER A 235 3.43 -11.23 -28.90
CA SER A 235 3.04 -11.01 -27.50
C SER A 235 1.52 -10.98 -27.29
N ALA A 236 1.10 -11.05 -26.04
CA ALA A 236 -0.29 -10.90 -25.62
C ALA A 236 -0.39 -9.93 -24.42
N GLU A 237 -1.33 -9.00 -24.50
CA GLU A 237 -1.69 -8.08 -23.43
C GLU A 237 -2.64 -8.82 -22.48
N VAL A 238 -2.14 -9.17 -21.29
CA VAL A 238 -2.87 -10.01 -20.32
C VAL A 238 -3.14 -9.21 -19.07
N SER A 239 -4.39 -9.23 -18.61
CA SER A 239 -4.72 -8.76 -17.27
C SER A 239 -4.52 -9.91 -16.28
N SER A 240 -3.64 -9.73 -15.30
CA SER A 240 -3.25 -10.77 -14.35
C SER A 240 -4.02 -10.66 -13.02
N MET A 241 -4.30 -11.78 -12.38
CA MET A 241 -4.88 -11.83 -11.02
C MET A 241 -3.77 -11.81 -9.98
N GLN A 242 -4.05 -11.20 -8.83
CA GLN A 242 -3.16 -11.23 -7.66
C GLN A 242 -3.50 -12.42 -6.76
N ARG A 243 -2.48 -13.10 -6.26
CA ARG A 243 -2.63 -14.16 -5.25
C ARG A 243 -3.05 -13.52 -3.92
N SER A 244 -4.07 -14.08 -3.29
CA SER A 244 -4.56 -13.69 -1.96
C SER A 244 -4.77 -14.95 -1.12
N LEU A 245 -3.80 -15.23 -0.24
CA LEU A 245 -3.72 -16.46 0.55
C LEU A 245 -3.87 -17.70 -0.37
N LYS A 246 -5.00 -18.43 -0.26
CA LYS A 246 -5.33 -19.64 -1.04
C LYS A 246 -6.30 -19.39 -2.20
N SER A 247 -6.40 -18.15 -2.65
CA SER A 247 -7.37 -17.74 -3.67
C SER A 247 -6.80 -16.63 -4.55
N TRP A 248 -7.51 -16.32 -5.62
CA TRP A 248 -7.11 -15.30 -6.58
C TRP A 248 -8.12 -14.15 -6.58
N LYS A 249 -7.65 -12.93 -6.79
CA LYS A 249 -8.51 -11.75 -6.86
C LYS A 249 -8.03 -10.83 -7.98
N TRP A 250 -8.97 -10.20 -8.67
CA TRP A 250 -8.65 -9.12 -9.60
C TRP A 250 -8.21 -7.88 -8.81
N PRO A 251 -7.03 -7.30 -9.09
CA PRO A 251 -6.58 -6.10 -8.41
C PRO A 251 -7.53 -4.93 -8.71
N VAL A 252 -7.60 -3.96 -7.79
CA VAL A 252 -8.49 -2.78 -7.91
C VAL A 252 -8.08 -1.92 -9.10
N LEU A 253 -6.77 -1.73 -9.26
CA LEU A 253 -6.17 -1.21 -10.48
C LEU A 253 -5.78 -2.41 -11.34
N PRO A 254 -6.32 -2.57 -12.56
CA PRO A 254 -6.04 -3.74 -13.37
C PRO A 254 -4.54 -3.79 -13.71
N ASP A 255 -3.89 -4.90 -13.34
CA ASP A 255 -2.51 -5.19 -13.72
C ASP A 255 -2.51 -5.75 -15.14
N ILE A 256 -2.14 -4.91 -16.11
CA ILE A 256 -2.15 -5.22 -17.54
C ILE A 256 -0.72 -5.09 -18.05
N LEU A 257 -0.18 -6.18 -18.58
CA LEU A 257 1.19 -6.25 -19.09
C LEU A 257 1.24 -7.03 -20.40
N ASP A 258 2.19 -6.66 -21.25
CA ASP A 258 2.49 -7.37 -22.49
C ASP A 258 3.47 -8.51 -22.22
N TYR A 259 2.99 -9.74 -22.39
CA TYR A 259 3.80 -10.95 -22.21
C TYR A 259 4.14 -11.57 -23.57
N PRO A 260 5.41 -11.94 -23.82
CA PRO A 260 5.74 -12.74 -25.00
C PRO A 260 5.06 -14.11 -24.91
N TRP A 261 4.64 -14.69 -26.05
CA TRP A 261 3.95 -16.00 -26.06
C TRP A 261 4.74 -17.12 -25.39
N LYS A 262 6.08 -17.02 -25.33
CA LYS A 262 6.95 -17.95 -24.60
C LYS A 262 6.65 -18.01 -23.09
N ASN A 263 6.15 -16.91 -22.51
CA ASN A 263 5.81 -16.81 -21.10
C ASN A 263 4.34 -17.14 -20.82
N VAL A 264 3.50 -17.25 -21.86
CA VAL A 264 2.11 -17.70 -21.72
C VAL A 264 2.10 -19.22 -21.79
N LEU A 265 1.91 -19.88 -20.66
CA LEU A 265 2.14 -21.33 -20.53
C LEU A 265 1.02 -22.18 -21.12
N GLY A 266 -0.23 -21.74 -20.98
CA GLY A 266 -1.38 -22.53 -21.40
C GLY A 266 -2.72 -21.86 -21.14
N LYS A 267 -3.79 -22.50 -21.63
CA LYS A 267 -5.17 -22.11 -21.32
C LYS A 267 -5.63 -22.74 -20.01
N ILE A 268 -6.54 -22.05 -19.33
CA ILE A 268 -7.23 -22.54 -18.13
C ILE A 268 -8.74 -22.39 -18.27
N GLU A 269 -9.47 -23.14 -17.46
CA GLU A 269 -10.91 -22.95 -17.32
C GLU A 269 -11.21 -21.59 -16.67
N PRO A 270 -12.40 -21.00 -16.92
CA PRO A 270 -12.81 -19.78 -16.26
C PRO A 270 -12.74 -19.91 -14.73
N PRO A 271 -12.06 -18.98 -14.02
CA PRO A 271 -11.94 -19.02 -12.58
C PRO A 271 -13.32 -19.04 -11.89
N LYS A 272 -13.50 -19.93 -10.91
CA LYS A 272 -14.79 -20.08 -10.21
C LYS A 272 -14.87 -19.09 -9.06
N LEU A 273 -15.89 -18.23 -9.04
CA LEU A 273 -16.11 -17.27 -7.95
C LEU A 273 -16.42 -18.02 -6.65
N ILE A 274 -15.57 -17.86 -5.63
CA ILE A 274 -15.76 -18.44 -4.29
C ILE A 274 -16.64 -17.54 -3.41
N SER A 275 -16.45 -16.22 -3.50
CA SER A 275 -17.06 -15.25 -2.58
C SER A 275 -17.58 -14.03 -3.31
N LYS A 276 -18.67 -13.44 -2.80
CA LYS A 276 -19.24 -12.16 -3.27
C LYS A 276 -18.25 -10.99 -3.21
N ARG A 277 -17.17 -11.13 -2.45
CA ARG A 277 -16.07 -10.14 -2.36
C ARG A 277 -15.10 -10.19 -3.55
N GLY A 278 -15.35 -11.03 -4.55
CA GLY A 278 -14.51 -11.11 -5.76
C GLY A 278 -13.29 -12.02 -5.64
N PHE A 279 -13.37 -13.07 -4.82
CA PHE A 279 -12.35 -14.11 -4.73
C PHE A 279 -12.67 -15.27 -5.68
N PHE A 280 -11.66 -15.78 -6.36
CA PHE A 280 -11.77 -16.80 -7.39
C PHE A 280 -10.86 -17.99 -7.09
N ARG A 281 -11.30 -19.17 -7.52
CA ARG A 281 -10.54 -20.42 -7.50
C ARG A 281 -10.08 -20.78 -8.91
N VAL A 282 -8.83 -21.20 -9.05
CA VAL A 282 -8.26 -21.70 -10.30
C VAL A 282 -7.74 -23.11 -10.01
N HIS A 283 -8.47 -24.13 -10.48
CA HIS A 283 -8.21 -25.52 -10.09
C HIS A 283 -6.83 -26.01 -10.55
N GLU A 284 -6.33 -25.44 -11.63
CA GLU A 284 -5.07 -25.81 -12.29
C GLU A 284 -3.82 -25.29 -11.56
N LEU A 285 -3.99 -24.39 -10.59
CA LEU A 285 -2.89 -23.78 -9.83
C LEU A 285 -2.96 -24.08 -8.32
N ASP A 286 -3.93 -24.89 -7.88
CA ASP A 286 -4.23 -25.16 -6.47
C ASP A 286 -3.46 -26.38 -5.89
N ASP A 287 -2.38 -26.85 -6.54
CA ASP A 287 -1.56 -28.01 -6.10
C ASP A 287 -0.59 -27.71 -4.94
#